data_AF-A0AB37U701-F1
#
_entry.id   AF-A0AB37U701-F1
#
_cell.length_a   1.000
_cell.length_b   1.000
_cell.length_c   1.000
_cell.angle_alpha   90.00
_cell.angle_beta   90.00
_cell.angle_gamma   90.00
#
_symmetry.space_group_name_H-M   'P 1'
#
loop_
_entity.id
_entity.type
_entity.pdbx_description
1 polymer ?
#
loop_
_entity_poly.entity_id
_entity_poly.type
_entity_poly.pdbx_seq_one_letter_code
_entity_poly.pdbx_strand_id
1 'polypeptide(L)'
;MSDDRRTDRTPSTDEETRRRLTERAAALRREIAAAAAREEELRADCLLDAADAGAEAEALERHREGTRRAHELLAGTEAALARLDTGTFGRCVRCGEAIGAERLHAFPHVERCLRCEARGGTRTR
;
A
#
# COMPACT_ATOMS: atom_id res chain seq x y z
N MET A 1 27.95 -9.68 -22.49
CA MET A 1 28.62 -9.81 -21.18
C MET A 1 28.14 -8.66 -20.33
N SER A 2 26.95 -8.81 -19.75
CA SER A 2 26.78 -9.03 -18.30
C SER A 2 27.11 -7.77 -17.51
N ASP A 3 26.21 -6.79 -17.65
CA ASP A 3 26.20 -5.51 -16.95
C ASP A 3 25.79 -5.79 -15.49
N ASP A 4 26.76 -6.24 -14.70
CA ASP A 4 26.63 -6.57 -13.28
C ASP A 4 26.49 -5.27 -12.45
N ARG A 5 25.32 -4.63 -12.53
CA ARG A 5 24.90 -3.54 -11.62
C ARG A 5 24.31 -4.11 -10.33
N ARG A 6 24.92 -5.14 -9.76
CA ARG A 6 24.36 -5.89 -8.63
C ARG A 6 24.70 -5.27 -7.26
N THR A 7 25.46 -4.16 -7.18
CA THR A 7 26.17 -3.80 -5.94
C THR A 7 26.17 -2.31 -5.53
N ASP A 8 25.20 -1.47 -5.89
CA ASP A 8 25.07 -0.13 -5.26
C ASP A 8 24.11 -0.09 -4.04
N ARG A 9 23.47 -1.24 -3.72
CA ARG A 9 22.57 -1.36 -2.58
C ARG A 9 23.36 -1.28 -1.27
N THR A 10 23.56 -0.07 -0.78
CA THR A 10 24.18 0.16 0.52
C THR A 10 23.18 -0.28 1.61
N PRO A 11 23.59 -1.12 2.58
CA PRO A 11 22.69 -1.61 3.63
C PRO A 11 22.02 -0.50 4.44
N SER A 12 22.60 0.71 4.48
CA SER A 12 22.01 1.89 5.10
C SER A 12 20.72 2.38 4.40
N THR A 13 20.63 2.24 3.08
CA THR A 13 19.42 2.64 2.32
C THR A 13 18.27 1.65 2.51
N ASP A 14 18.58 0.37 2.66
CA ASP A 14 17.59 -0.67 2.99
C ASP A 14 17.03 -0.46 4.40
N GLU A 15 17.87 -0.11 5.38
CA GLU A 15 17.46 0.15 6.76
C GLU A 15 16.61 1.42 6.88
N GLU A 16 16.98 2.50 6.17
CA GLU A 16 16.15 3.71 6.12
C GLU A 16 14.80 3.43 5.44
N THR A 17 14.79 2.68 4.33
CA THR A 17 13.56 2.28 3.64
C THR A 17 12.69 1.42 4.55
N ARG A 18 13.28 0.47 5.27
CA ARG A 18 12.58 -0.35 6.28
C ARG A 18 11.96 0.52 7.37
N ARG A 19 12.70 1.49 7.92
CA ARG A 19 12.19 2.42 8.92
C ARG A 19 10.97 3.19 8.40
N ARG A 20 11.09 3.81 7.22
CA ARG A 20 9.99 4.56 6.59
C ARG A 20 8.75 3.70 6.35
N LEU A 21 8.92 2.48 5.82
CA LEU A 21 7.82 1.55 5.59
C LEU A 21 7.18 1.07 6.91
N THR A 22 7.97 0.84 7.95
CA THR A 22 7.48 0.43 9.27
C THR A 22 6.66 1.53 9.93
N GLU A 23 7.15 2.78 9.90
CA GLU A 23 6.41 3.94 10.38
C GLU A 23 5.10 4.14 9.62
N ARG A 24 5.12 3.96 8.29
CA ARG A 24 3.92 4.04 7.46
C ARG A 24 2.92 2.93 7.78
N ALA A 25 3.38 1.69 7.96
CA ALA A 25 2.52 0.57 8.35
C ALA A 25 1.88 0.81 9.73
N ALA A 26 2.65 1.32 10.69
CA ALA A 26 2.12 1.67 12.00
C ALA A 26 1.08 2.79 11.93
N ALA A 27 1.29 3.81 11.10
CA ALA A 27 0.30 4.86 10.85
C ALA A 27 -0.98 4.31 10.23
N LEU A 28 -0.87 3.52 9.16
CA LEU A 28 -2.02 2.90 8.50
C LEU A 28 -2.81 1.99 9.44
N ARG A 29 -2.14 1.21 10.30
CA ARG A 29 -2.83 0.38 11.31
C ARG A 29 -3.63 1.23 12.31
N ARG A 30 -3.09 2.38 12.74
CA ARG A 30 -3.84 3.32 13.60
C ARG A 30 -5.02 3.94 12.86
N GLU A 31 -4.84 4.33 11.60
CA GLU A 31 -5.91 4.86 10.76
C GLU A 31 -7.05 3.83 10.58
N ILE A 32 -6.71 2.57 10.29
CA ILE A 32 -7.68 1.47 10.16
C ILE A 32 -8.41 1.22 11.49
N ALA A 33 -7.70 1.21 12.61
CA ALA A 33 -8.34 1.01 13.92
C ALA A 33 -9.30 2.16 14.27
N ALA A 34 -8.91 3.40 13.99
CA ALA A 34 -9.77 4.57 14.18
C ALA A 34 -10.99 4.54 13.24
N ALA A 35 -10.80 4.10 11.99
CA ALA A 35 -11.89 3.89 11.05
C ALA A 35 -12.86 2.82 11.55
N ALA A 36 -12.38 1.68 12.06
CA ALA A 36 -13.24 0.64 12.60
C ALA A 36 -14.14 1.15 13.75
N ALA A 37 -13.59 2.00 14.64
CA ALA A 37 -14.37 2.64 15.70
C ALA A 37 -15.45 3.58 15.14
N ARG A 38 -15.10 4.40 14.15
CA ARG A 38 -16.07 5.30 13.48
C ARG A 38 -17.17 4.54 12.74
N GLU A 39 -16.83 3.44 12.08
CA GLU A 39 -17.84 2.61 11.41
C GLU A 39 -18.89 2.11 12.40
N GLU A 40 -18.49 1.70 13.60
CA GLU A 40 -19.43 1.27 14.64
C GLU A 40 -20.37 2.41 15.06
N GLU A 41 -19.83 3.61 15.26
CA GLU A 41 -20.63 4.83 15.56
C GLU A 41 -21.65 5.10 14.45
N LEU A 42 -21.20 5.17 13.19
CA LEU A 42 -22.07 5.38 12.02
C LEU A 42 -23.17 4.31 11.89
N ARG A 43 -22.86 3.05 12.21
CA ARG A 43 -23.84 1.96 12.17
C ARG A 43 -24.89 2.10 13.28
N ALA A 44 -24.49 2.59 14.46
CA ALA A 44 -25.42 2.87 15.54
C ALA A 44 -26.38 4.01 15.17
N ASP A 45 -25.87 5.08 14.54
CA ASP A 45 -26.67 6.22 14.07
C ASP A 45 -27.72 5.77 13.04
N CYS A 46 -27.32 4.93 12.06
CA CYS A 46 -28.23 4.33 11.06
C CYS A 46 -29.44 3.58 11.65
N LEU A 47 -29.34 3.09 12.89
CA LEU A 47 -30.41 2.36 13.56
C LEU A 47 -31.38 3.28 14.31
N LEU A 48 -31.00 4.53 14.57
CA LEU A 48 -31.75 5.49 15.38
C LEU A 48 -32.63 6.42 14.52
N ASP A 49 -32.21 6.79 13.31
CA ASP A 49 -32.94 7.77 12.48
C ASP A 49 -33.38 7.22 11.11
N ALA A 50 -34.64 6.80 11.03
CA ALA A 50 -35.22 6.31 9.78
C ALA A 50 -35.42 7.41 8.71
N ALA A 51 -35.42 8.69 9.08
CA ALA A 51 -35.59 9.79 8.13
C ALA A 51 -34.31 10.06 7.32
N ASP A 52 -33.14 9.84 7.94
CA ASP A 52 -31.82 10.08 7.35
C ASP A 52 -31.10 8.80 6.92
N ALA A 53 -31.74 7.63 7.04
CA ALA A 53 -31.18 6.32 6.71
C ALA A 53 -30.48 6.25 5.33
N GLY A 54 -30.94 7.01 4.34
CA GLY A 54 -30.28 7.11 3.03
C GLY A 54 -28.94 7.86 3.09
N ALA A 55 -28.90 9.02 3.72
CA ALA A 55 -27.68 9.83 3.85
C ALA A 55 -26.64 9.16 4.75
N GLU A 56 -27.09 8.48 5.81
CA GLU A 56 -26.23 7.72 6.73
C GLU A 56 -25.67 6.45 6.07
N ALA A 57 -26.48 5.74 5.28
CA ALA A 57 -26.00 4.60 4.49
C ALA A 57 -24.91 5.02 3.50
N GLU A 58 -25.08 6.14 2.79
CA GLU A 58 -24.03 6.68 1.91
C GLU A 58 -22.76 7.08 2.68
N ALA A 59 -22.91 7.67 3.88
CA ALA A 59 -21.76 8.02 4.72
C ALA A 59 -20.98 6.76 5.16
N LEU A 60 -21.69 5.71 5.54
CA LEU A 60 -21.12 4.41 5.89
C LEU A 60 -20.41 3.75 4.70
N GLU A 61 -20.99 3.81 3.50
CA GLU A 61 -20.35 3.29 2.28
C GLU A 61 -19.07 4.04 1.94
N ARG A 62 -19.09 5.38 1.96
CA ARG A 62 -17.89 6.21 1.74
C ARG A 62 -16.80 5.91 2.78
N HIS A 63 -17.20 5.73 4.03
CA HIS A 63 -16.28 5.37 5.11
C HIS A 63 -15.61 4.01 4.82
N ARG A 64 -16.40 2.98 4.51
CA ARG A 64 -15.90 1.63 4.16
C ARG A 64 -14.96 1.64 2.97
N GLU A 65 -15.25 2.42 1.94
CA GLU A 65 -14.36 2.55 0.78
C GLU A 65 -13.01 3.14 1.20
N GLY A 66 -13.02 4.18 2.04
CA GLY A 66 -11.80 4.74 2.63
C GLY A 66 -11.01 3.71 3.44
N THR A 67 -11.67 2.95 4.31
CA THR A 67 -11.05 1.89 5.11
C THR A 67 -10.44 0.79 4.23
N ARG A 68 -11.15 0.36 3.18
CA ARG A 68 -10.65 -0.63 2.22
C ARG A 68 -9.36 -0.15 1.54
N ARG A 69 -9.33 1.10 1.07
CA ARG A 69 -8.13 1.70 0.46
C ARG A 69 -6.96 1.72 1.46
N ALA A 70 -7.21 2.03 2.73
CA ALA A 70 -6.18 2.00 3.77
C ALA A 70 -5.62 0.57 3.99
N HIS A 71 -6.48 -0.45 3.97
CA HIS A 71 -6.05 -1.86 4.02
C HIS A 71 -5.19 -2.26 2.82
N GLU A 72 -5.57 -1.86 1.60
CA GLU A 72 -4.80 -2.14 0.39
C GLU A 72 -3.40 -1.50 0.45
N LEU A 73 -3.31 -0.27 0.95
CA LEU A 73 -2.03 0.41 1.19
C LEU A 73 -1.20 -0.27 2.27
N LEU A 74 -1.83 -0.76 3.36
CA LEU A 74 -1.14 -1.49 4.41
C LEU A 74 -0.55 -2.80 3.87
N ALA A 75 -1.34 -3.57 3.11
CA ALA A 75 -0.90 -4.81 2.50
C ALA A 75 0.30 -4.59 1.55
N GLY A 76 0.25 -3.53 0.72
CA GLY A 76 1.39 -3.17 -0.15
C GLY A 76 2.64 -2.77 0.63
N THR A 77 2.46 -2.09 1.77
CA THR A 77 3.57 -1.68 2.66
C THR A 77 4.20 -2.89 3.35
N GLU A 78 3.38 -3.81 3.85
CA GLU A 78 3.84 -5.06 4.47
C GLU A 78 4.54 -5.99 3.46
N ALA A 79 4.02 -6.07 2.24
CA ALA A 79 4.67 -6.81 1.15
C ALA A 79 6.04 -6.23 0.79
N ALA A 80 6.21 -4.91 0.84
CA ALA A 80 7.50 -4.25 0.65
C ALA A 80 8.49 -4.57 1.78
N LEU A 81 8.02 -4.57 3.04
CA LEU A 81 8.82 -4.98 4.21
C LEU A 81 9.27 -6.45 4.10
N ALA A 82 8.35 -7.36 3.75
CA ALA A 82 8.69 -8.77 3.56
C ALA A 82 9.77 -8.96 2.49
N ARG A 83 9.71 -8.19 1.39
CA ARG A 83 10.73 -8.21 0.34
C ARG A 83 12.10 -7.69 0.81
N LEU A 84 12.13 -6.72 1.72
CA LEU A 84 13.38 -6.26 2.36
C LEU A 84 13.98 -7.37 3.22
N ASP A 85 13.15 -8.12 3.95
CA ASP A 85 13.60 -9.22 4.81
C ASP A 85 14.11 -10.42 4.00
N THR A 86 13.47 -10.75 2.88
CA THR A 86 13.95 -11.79 1.96
C THR A 86 15.09 -11.35 1.04
N GLY A 87 15.49 -10.07 1.10
CA GLY A 87 16.53 -9.49 0.24
C GLY A 87 16.16 -9.38 -1.24
N THR A 88 14.89 -9.59 -1.59
CA THR A 88 14.34 -9.49 -2.96
C THR A 88 13.73 -8.12 -3.25
N PHE A 89 13.82 -7.20 -2.29
CA PHE A 89 13.41 -5.81 -2.48
C PHE A 89 14.09 -5.21 -3.71
N GLY A 90 13.29 -4.50 -4.50
CA GLY A 90 13.71 -3.98 -5.78
C GLY A 90 13.78 -4.98 -6.92
N ARG A 91 13.12 -6.15 -6.83
CA ARG A 91 12.88 -7.04 -7.98
C ARG A 91 11.41 -7.07 -8.37
N CYS A 92 11.15 -7.08 -9.68
CA CYS A 92 9.81 -7.19 -10.22
C CYS A 92 9.24 -8.58 -9.98
N VAL A 93 8.05 -8.69 -9.39
CA VAL A 93 7.36 -9.97 -9.14
C VAL A 93 6.92 -10.69 -10.42
N ARG A 94 6.86 -9.98 -11.57
CA ARG A 94 6.43 -10.53 -12.86
C ARG A 94 7.60 -11.03 -13.73
N CYS A 95 8.67 -10.26 -13.85
CA CYS A 95 9.81 -10.59 -14.73
C CYS A 95 11.12 -10.86 -13.99
N GLY A 96 11.20 -10.62 -12.68
CA GLY A 96 12.41 -10.79 -11.87
C GLY A 96 13.49 -9.73 -12.08
N GLU A 97 13.30 -8.81 -13.02
CA GLU A 97 14.22 -7.69 -13.30
C GLU A 97 14.29 -6.70 -12.14
N ALA A 98 15.42 -6.00 -12.01
CA ALA A 98 15.58 -4.95 -11.02
C ALA A 98 14.62 -3.78 -11.29
N ILE A 99 13.96 -3.30 -10.25
CA ILE A 99 13.18 -2.06 -10.24
C ILE A 99 14.19 -0.93 -10.00
N GLY A 100 14.15 0.12 -10.82
CA GLY A 100 15.08 1.25 -10.69
C GLY A 100 15.03 1.88 -9.30
N ALA A 101 16.20 2.18 -8.73
CA ALA A 101 16.34 2.71 -7.37
C ALA A 101 15.52 4.00 -7.16
N GLU A 102 15.50 4.91 -8.14
CA GLU A 102 14.68 6.13 -8.09
C GLU A 102 13.19 5.83 -7.92
N ARG A 103 12.69 4.76 -8.56
CA ARG A 103 11.27 4.35 -8.47
C ARG A 103 10.96 3.75 -7.11
N LEU A 104 11.87 2.96 -6.53
CA LEU A 104 11.72 2.42 -5.18
C LEU A 104 11.82 3.51 -4.11
N HIS A 105 12.70 4.49 -4.34
CA HIS A 105 12.85 5.65 -3.46
C HIS A 105 11.59 6.52 -3.47
N ALA A 106 10.99 6.75 -4.64
CA ALA A 106 9.74 7.50 -4.78
C ALA A 106 8.50 6.69 -4.33
N PHE A 107 8.45 5.40 -4.67
CA PHE A 107 7.31 4.51 -4.44
C PHE A 107 7.78 3.15 -3.91
N PRO A 108 8.08 3.03 -2.60
CA PRO A 108 8.67 1.81 -2.04
C PRO A 108 7.71 0.61 -2.00
N HIS A 109 6.41 0.82 -2.21
CA HIS A 109 5.40 -0.24 -2.26
C HIS A 109 5.30 -0.93 -3.63
N VAL A 110 5.94 -0.42 -4.68
CA VAL A 110 5.81 -1.00 -6.04
C VAL A 110 6.40 -2.41 -6.10
N GLU A 111 5.68 -3.32 -6.74
CA GLU A 111 6.11 -4.72 -6.94
C GLU A 111 6.50 -5.02 -8.38
N ARG A 112 6.22 -4.11 -9.31
CA ARG A 112 6.43 -4.29 -10.75
C ARG A 112 7.36 -3.24 -11.32
N CYS A 113 8.18 -3.65 -12.30
CA CYS A 113 8.99 -2.71 -13.07
C CYS A 113 8.11 -1.90 -14.03
N LEU A 114 8.58 -0.71 -14.44
CA LEU A 114 7.90 0.17 -15.39
C LEU A 114 7.44 -0.57 -16.66
N ARG A 115 8.28 -1.47 -17.18
CA ARG A 115 7.97 -2.27 -18.38
C ARG A 115 6.79 -3.23 -18.14
N CYS A 116 6.75 -3.89 -16.98
CA CYS A 116 5.67 -4.80 -16.62
C CYS A 116 4.37 -4.07 -16.29
N GLU A 117 4.47 -2.87 -15.73
CA GLU A 117 3.32 -2.02 -15.43
C GLU A 117 2.72 -1.43 -16.71
N ALA A 118 3.55 -0.94 -17.64
CA ALA A 118 3.11 -0.45 -18.95
C ALA A 118 2.43 -1.54 -19.81
N ARG A 119 2.82 -2.81 -19.64
CA ARG A 119 2.19 -3.97 -20.33
C ARG A 119 0.95 -4.51 -19.61
N GLY A 120 0.74 -4.16 -18.34
CA GLY A 120 -0.34 -4.66 -17.49
C GLY A 120 -1.40 -3.60 -17.16
N GLY A 121 -1.18 -2.34 -17.54
CA GLY A 121 -2.20 -1.31 -17.48
C GLY A 121 -3.28 -1.62 -18.51
N THR A 122 -4.34 -2.29 -18.06
CA THR A 122 -5.64 -2.18 -18.72
C THR A 122 -5.93 -0.70 -18.85
N ARG A 123 -5.90 -0.21 -20.10
CA ARG A 123 -6.59 1.01 -20.48
C ARG A 123 -8.05 0.78 -20.16
N THR A 124 -8.50 1.21 -18.97
CA THR A 124 -9.92 1.44 -18.76
C THR A 124 -10.28 2.57 -19.71
N ARG A 125 -10.98 2.20 -20.78
CA ARG A 125 -11.72 3.11 -21.65
C ARG A 125 -12.92 3.64 -20.90
#